data_AF-A0A3E0C0M1-F1
#
_entry.id   AF-A0A3E0C0M1-F1
#
_cell.length_a   1.000
_cell.length_b   1.000
_cell.length_c   1.000
_cell.angle_alpha   90.00
_cell.angle_beta   90.00
_cell.angle_gamma   90.00
#
_symmetry.space_group_name_H-M   'P 1'
#
loop_
_entity.id
_entity.type
_entity.pdbx_description
1 polymer ?
#
loop_
_entity_poly.entity_id
_entity_poly.type
_entity_poly.pdbx_seq_one_letter_code
_entity_poly.pdbx_strand_id
1 'polypeptide(L)'
;MTTIDTHRWDSRLQYQDVQAVLHRPRVRAFLNDVVKPALAAIDADIERWATTQEGGWMFAVADGEALLQATIQAFCLSIQSLWERQLRNWLSACIPPGSENQPKLLTTRKGTLPELSALLHELRGIPLTAFPCYPDLDLLQRVGNACRHGDGRSAVALYRTNPELWPAWSSALFPWLDNHPKVRPPPLPSFEHAVLPRELLERFATAIVGFWEDVEYIRLNSIERKDEQIHAEMERLIQNRKSRV
;
A
#
# COMPACT_ATOMS: atom_id res chain seq x y z
N MET A 1 -10.69 19.65 12.77
CA MET A 1 -10.01 18.39 12.37
C MET A 1 -8.57 18.75 12.02
N THR A 2 -7.58 18.03 12.55
CA THR A 2 -6.17 18.23 12.20
C THR A 2 -5.97 17.89 10.73
N THR A 3 -5.55 18.86 9.90
CA THR A 3 -5.19 18.64 8.51
C THR A 3 -3.67 18.71 8.35
N ILE A 4 -3.13 18.06 7.31
CA ILE A 4 -1.69 18.08 7.00
C ILE A 4 -1.17 19.52 6.86
N ASP A 5 -1.96 20.41 6.27
CA ASP A 5 -1.53 21.78 5.93
C ASP A 5 -1.30 22.67 7.15
N THR A 6 -2.10 22.48 8.20
CA THR A 6 -2.00 23.28 9.43
C THR A 6 -1.15 22.60 10.50
N HIS A 7 -0.80 21.33 10.32
CA HIS A 7 -0.09 20.57 11.36
C HIS A 7 1.38 20.94 11.43
N ARG A 8 1.90 21.01 12.66
CA ARG A 8 3.31 21.27 12.97
C ARG A 8 3.76 20.35 14.09
N TRP A 9 4.96 19.81 13.96
CA TRP A 9 5.62 19.01 14.96
C TRP A 9 6.46 19.87 15.89
N ASP A 10 6.62 19.37 17.11
CA ASP A 10 7.61 19.88 18.04
C ASP A 10 9.01 19.65 17.44
N SER A 11 9.84 20.69 17.48
CA SER A 11 11.18 20.70 16.88
C SER A 11 12.15 19.69 17.52
N ARG A 12 11.82 19.13 18.69
CA ARG A 12 12.65 18.18 19.43
C ARG A 12 12.96 16.86 18.68
N LEU A 13 12.21 16.52 17.62
CA LEU A 13 12.37 15.27 16.86
C LEU A 13 12.75 15.49 15.37
N GLN A 14 13.27 16.67 15.02
CA GLN A 14 13.52 17.04 13.61
C GLN A 14 14.57 16.16 12.90
N TYR A 15 15.55 15.60 13.63
CA TYR A 15 16.65 14.86 13.01
C TYR A 15 16.21 13.50 12.44
N GLN A 16 15.25 12.83 13.10
CA GLN A 16 14.74 11.54 12.62
C GLN A 16 13.91 11.67 11.33
N ASP A 17 13.36 12.85 11.08
CA ASP A 17 12.47 13.11 9.94
C ASP A 17 13.25 13.34 8.63
N VAL A 18 14.52 13.76 8.71
CA VAL A 18 15.37 13.98 7.52
C VAL A 18 15.63 12.67 6.77
N GLN A 19 15.74 11.55 7.49
CA GLN A 19 15.98 10.24 6.88
C GLN A 19 14.75 9.73 6.11
N ALA A 20 13.55 10.21 6.43
CA ALA A 20 12.31 9.82 5.76
C ALA A 20 12.29 10.24 4.29
N VAL A 21 13.02 11.31 3.93
CA VAL A 21 13.18 11.77 2.54
C VAL A 21 13.71 10.66 1.64
N LEU A 22 14.61 9.81 2.15
CA LEU A 22 15.25 8.74 1.38
C LEU A 22 14.32 7.57 1.04
N HIS A 23 13.14 7.47 1.66
CA HIS A 23 12.17 6.43 1.34
C HIS A 23 11.54 6.61 -0.05
N ARG A 24 11.34 7.87 -0.47
CA ARG A 24 10.75 8.24 -1.76
C ARG A 24 11.52 7.68 -2.97
N PRO A 25 12.83 7.97 -3.14
CA PRO A 25 13.58 7.43 -4.27
C PRO A 25 13.69 5.90 -4.24
N ARG A 26 13.76 5.27 -3.06
CA ARG A 26 13.83 3.79 -2.95
C ARG A 26 12.56 3.12 -3.46
N VAL A 27 11.39 3.66 -3.12
CA VAL A 27 10.10 3.11 -3.59
C VAL A 27 9.96 3.29 -5.10
N ARG A 28 10.35 4.46 -5.63
CA ARG A 28 10.35 4.72 -7.08
C ARG A 28 11.30 3.78 -7.83
N ALA A 29 12.52 3.59 -7.33
CA ALA A 29 13.49 2.68 -7.92
C ALA A 29 12.98 1.24 -7.89
N PHE A 30 12.41 0.77 -6.77
CA PHE A 30 11.83 -0.56 -6.70
C PHE A 30 10.71 -0.76 -7.75
N LEU A 31 9.82 0.21 -7.92
CA LEU A 31 8.77 0.13 -8.94
C LEU A 31 9.36 0.14 -10.37
N ASN A 32 10.21 1.10 -10.68
CA ASN A 32 10.66 1.37 -12.05
C ASN A 32 11.75 0.41 -12.52
N ASP A 33 12.64 0.00 -11.62
CA ASP A 33 13.86 -0.73 -11.97
C ASP A 33 13.73 -2.23 -11.69
N VAL A 34 12.72 -2.65 -10.91
CA VAL A 34 12.49 -4.06 -10.55
C VAL A 34 11.10 -4.55 -10.98
N VAL A 35 10.04 -3.89 -10.50
CA VAL A 35 8.66 -4.37 -10.75
C VAL A 35 8.29 -4.26 -12.22
N LYS A 36 8.41 -3.06 -12.82
CA LYS A 36 8.01 -2.84 -14.23
C LYS A 36 8.78 -3.73 -15.21
N PRO A 37 10.12 -3.86 -15.13
CA PRO A 37 10.87 -4.72 -16.04
C PRO A 37 10.49 -6.21 -15.90
N ALA A 38 10.26 -6.67 -14.67
CA ALA A 38 9.87 -8.06 -14.42
C ALA A 38 8.50 -8.39 -15.04
N LEU A 39 7.50 -7.51 -14.86
CA LEU A 39 6.18 -7.72 -15.47
C LEU A 39 6.24 -7.64 -17.00
N ALA A 40 7.02 -6.70 -17.55
CA ALA A 40 7.19 -6.57 -19.00
C ALA A 40 7.86 -7.81 -19.63
N ALA A 41 8.79 -8.45 -18.93
CA ALA A 41 9.40 -9.69 -19.40
C ALA A 41 8.38 -10.84 -19.47
N ILE A 42 7.52 -10.97 -18.46
CA ILE A 42 6.45 -11.99 -18.45
C ILE A 42 5.45 -11.71 -19.58
N ASP A 43 5.06 -10.45 -19.79
CA ASP A 43 4.16 -10.06 -20.87
C ASP A 43 4.73 -10.43 -22.25
N ALA A 44 6.01 -10.15 -22.48
CA ALA A 44 6.68 -10.49 -23.73
C ALA A 44 6.75 -12.00 -23.98
N ASP A 45 6.91 -12.81 -22.92
CA ASP A 45 6.88 -14.26 -23.02
C ASP A 45 5.47 -14.78 -23.36
N ILE A 46 4.43 -14.24 -22.71
CA ILE A 46 3.02 -14.56 -23.02
C ILE A 46 2.70 -14.21 -24.47
N GLU A 47 3.06 -13.00 -24.91
CA GLU A 47 2.81 -12.52 -26.28
C GLU A 47 3.51 -13.39 -27.33
N ARG A 48 4.76 -13.79 -27.05
CA ARG A 48 5.52 -14.70 -27.93
C ARG A 48 4.78 -16.02 -28.11
N TRP A 49 4.32 -16.66 -27.03
CA TRP A 49 3.59 -17.93 -27.12
C TRP A 49 2.25 -17.78 -27.84
N ALA A 50 1.51 -16.71 -27.55
CA ALA A 50 0.24 -16.40 -28.20
C ALA A 50 0.38 -16.15 -29.71
N THR A 51 1.52 -15.60 -30.14
CA THR A 51 1.82 -15.30 -31.55
C THR A 51 2.31 -16.53 -32.30
N THR A 52 3.23 -17.29 -31.72
CA THR A 52 3.86 -18.44 -32.40
C THR A 52 2.88 -19.60 -32.61
N GLN A 53 1.92 -19.77 -31.69
CA GLN A 53 0.86 -20.79 -31.78
C GLN A 53 1.32 -22.23 -32.04
N GLU A 54 2.57 -22.55 -31.66
CA GLU A 54 3.13 -23.90 -31.76
C GLU A 54 2.59 -24.82 -30.66
N GLY A 55 2.78 -26.13 -30.83
CA GLY A 55 2.12 -27.18 -30.04
C GLY A 55 2.03 -26.89 -28.53
N GLY A 56 0.80 -26.79 -28.02
CA GLY A 56 0.53 -26.54 -26.61
C GLY A 56 0.52 -25.06 -26.19
N TRP A 57 0.61 -24.10 -27.13
CA TRP A 57 0.66 -22.66 -26.83
C TRP A 57 -0.42 -22.16 -25.87
N MET A 58 -1.65 -22.69 -25.95
CA MET A 58 -2.75 -22.29 -25.05
C MET A 58 -2.42 -22.59 -23.57
N PHE A 59 -1.73 -23.70 -23.30
CA PHE A 59 -1.28 -24.05 -21.96
C PHE A 59 -0.15 -23.14 -21.50
N ALA A 60 0.79 -22.80 -22.40
CA ALA A 60 1.87 -21.88 -22.10
C ALA A 60 1.38 -20.45 -21.81
N VAL A 61 0.36 -19.98 -22.55
CA VAL A 61 -0.31 -18.69 -22.27
C VAL A 61 -1.00 -18.72 -20.91
N ALA A 62 -1.80 -19.77 -20.63
CA ALA A 62 -2.49 -19.89 -19.34
C ALA A 62 -1.52 -19.97 -18.14
N ASP A 63 -0.42 -20.71 -18.28
CA ASP A 63 0.63 -20.78 -17.25
C ASP A 63 1.33 -19.43 -17.07
N GLY A 64 1.61 -18.72 -18.16
CA GLY A 64 2.16 -17.37 -18.14
C GLY A 64 1.25 -16.35 -17.44
N GLU A 65 -0.06 -16.40 -17.70
CA GLU A 65 -1.05 -15.56 -17.01
C GLU A 65 -1.12 -15.86 -15.51
N ALA A 66 -1.04 -17.14 -15.12
CA ALA A 66 -0.98 -17.55 -13.73
C ALA A 66 0.31 -17.06 -13.05
N LEU A 67 1.46 -17.17 -13.74
CA LEU A 67 2.74 -16.62 -13.28
C LEU A 67 2.68 -15.10 -13.13
N LEU A 68 2.04 -14.39 -14.06
CA LEU A 68 1.86 -12.94 -13.98
C LEU A 68 1.06 -12.56 -12.72
N GLN A 69 -0.06 -13.23 -12.46
CA GLN A 69 -0.86 -12.97 -11.26
C GLN A 69 -0.09 -13.26 -9.97
N ALA A 70 0.61 -14.40 -9.89
CA ALA A 70 1.46 -14.73 -8.75
C ALA A 70 2.57 -13.69 -8.54
N THR A 71 3.16 -13.19 -9.62
CA THR A 71 4.20 -12.16 -9.58
C THR A 71 3.65 -10.82 -9.08
N ILE A 72 2.45 -10.41 -9.53
CA ILE A 72 1.78 -9.21 -9.02
C ILE A 72 1.50 -9.34 -7.52
N GLN A 73 0.98 -10.49 -7.06
CA GLN A 73 0.76 -10.75 -5.62
C GLN A 73 2.05 -10.67 -4.80
N ALA A 74 3.14 -11.26 -5.31
CA ALA A 74 4.46 -11.20 -4.68
C ALA A 74 4.99 -9.76 -4.59
N PHE A 75 4.78 -8.94 -5.62
CA PHE A 75 5.16 -7.53 -5.59
C PHE A 75 4.28 -6.70 -4.67
N CYS A 76 2.96 -6.94 -4.60
CA CYS A 76 2.08 -6.31 -3.61
C CYS A 76 2.57 -6.58 -2.18
N LEU A 77 2.90 -7.84 -1.87
CA LEU A 77 3.48 -8.23 -0.57
C LEU A 77 4.82 -7.54 -0.30
N SER A 78 5.67 -7.43 -1.31
CA SER A 78 6.99 -6.79 -1.20
C SER A 78 6.88 -5.28 -0.96
N ILE A 79 6.00 -4.58 -1.69
CA ILE A 79 5.70 -3.15 -1.49
C ILE A 79 5.12 -2.91 -0.10
N GLN A 80 4.18 -3.77 0.34
CA GLN A 80 3.59 -3.70 1.68
C GLN A 80 4.67 -3.83 2.76
N SER A 81 5.54 -4.83 2.64
CA SER A 81 6.64 -5.06 3.59
C SER A 81 7.65 -3.91 3.60
N LEU A 82 7.96 -3.36 2.42
CA LEU A 82 8.86 -2.21 2.28
C LEU A 82 8.33 -1.00 3.06
N TRP A 83 7.07 -0.62 2.84
CA TRP A 83 6.47 0.52 3.53
C TRP A 83 6.31 0.28 5.03
N GLU A 84 5.83 -0.90 5.44
CA GLU A 84 5.64 -1.23 6.85
C GLU A 84 6.97 -1.11 7.62
N ARG A 85 8.07 -1.61 7.06
CA ARG A 85 9.40 -1.46 7.66
C ARG A 85 9.83 0.00 7.77
N GLN A 86 9.58 0.81 6.75
CA GLN A 86 9.90 2.25 6.78
C GLN A 86 9.11 2.96 7.88
N LEU A 87 7.79 2.74 7.94
CA LEU A 87 6.90 3.30 8.96
C LEU A 87 7.33 2.91 10.38
N ARG A 88 7.55 1.61 10.62
CA ARG A 88 7.97 1.09 11.93
C ARG A 88 9.31 1.66 12.37
N ASN A 89 10.29 1.72 11.46
CA ASN A 89 11.61 2.28 11.76
C ASN A 89 11.52 3.77 12.08
N TRP A 90 10.74 4.54 11.33
CA TRP A 90 10.52 5.95 11.58
C TRP A 90 9.84 6.18 12.93
N LEU A 91 8.76 5.47 13.24
CA LEU A 91 8.09 5.55 14.54
C LEU A 91 9.04 5.16 15.69
N SER A 92 9.83 4.10 15.52
CA SER A 92 10.82 3.69 16.52
C SER A 92 11.87 4.76 16.76
N ALA A 93 12.28 5.48 15.73
CA ALA A 93 13.25 6.57 15.83
C ALA A 93 12.66 7.80 16.55
N CYS A 94 11.35 8.01 16.46
CA CYS A 94 10.65 9.10 17.15
C CYS A 94 10.49 8.87 18.66
N ILE A 95 10.74 7.66 19.17
CA ILE A 95 10.57 7.32 20.58
C ILE A 95 11.86 7.66 21.35
N PRO A 96 11.80 8.52 22.40
CA PRO A 96 12.96 8.81 23.23
C PRO A 96 13.48 7.56 23.97
N PRO A 97 14.80 7.47 24.23
CA PRO A 97 15.35 6.38 25.02
C PRO A 97 14.81 6.45 26.47
N GLY A 98 14.41 5.31 27.02
CA GLY A 98 13.86 5.21 28.38
C GLY A 98 13.09 3.90 28.57
N SER A 99 13.20 3.29 29.75
CA SER A 99 12.52 2.01 30.06
C SER A 99 10.99 2.12 30.01
N GLU A 100 10.47 3.31 30.31
CA GLU A 100 9.06 3.67 30.27
C GLU A 100 8.47 3.62 28.85
N ASN A 101 9.32 3.74 27.82
CA ASN A 101 8.90 3.69 26.42
C ASN A 101 8.94 2.28 25.81
N GLN A 102 9.28 1.26 26.60
CA GLN A 102 9.34 -0.13 26.14
C GLN A 102 8.01 -0.62 25.51
N PRO A 103 6.82 -0.29 26.05
CA PRO A 103 5.55 -0.65 25.39
C PRO A 103 5.42 -0.05 23.99
N LYS A 104 5.83 1.21 23.79
CA LYS A 104 5.79 1.88 22.48
C LYS A 104 6.72 1.21 21.49
N LEU A 105 7.92 0.84 21.92
CA LEU A 105 8.87 0.08 21.09
C LEU A 105 8.31 -1.29 20.70
N LEU A 106 7.62 -1.99 21.60
CA LEU A 106 6.94 -3.24 21.27
C LEU A 106 5.84 -3.02 20.21
N THR A 107 5.06 -1.94 20.31
CA THR A 107 4.07 -1.57 19.30
C THR A 107 4.71 -1.31 17.94
N THR A 108 5.85 -0.60 17.87
CA THR A 108 6.55 -0.42 16.58
C THR A 108 6.99 -1.74 15.95
N ARG A 109 7.28 -2.79 16.74
CA ARG A 109 7.76 -4.08 16.24
C ARG A 109 6.63 -5.05 15.85
N LYS A 110 5.54 -5.05 16.62
CA LYS A 110 4.49 -6.09 16.53
C LYS A 110 3.08 -5.55 16.34
N GLY A 111 2.88 -4.25 16.51
CA GLY A 111 1.55 -3.62 16.44
C GLY A 111 0.95 -3.70 15.05
N THR A 112 -0.35 -3.85 14.99
CA THR A 112 -1.20 -3.74 13.80
C THR A 112 -1.21 -2.31 13.25
N LEU A 113 -1.68 -2.11 12.01
CA LEU A 113 -1.74 -0.78 11.41
C LEU A 113 -2.56 0.24 12.24
N PRO A 114 -3.73 -0.12 12.83
CA PRO A 114 -4.43 0.76 13.75
C PRO A 114 -3.60 1.14 14.98
N GLU A 115 -2.86 0.20 15.56
CA GLU A 115 -1.98 0.48 16.71
C GLU A 115 -0.80 1.37 16.32
N LEU A 116 -0.25 1.20 15.11
CA LEU A 116 0.77 2.11 14.57
C LEU A 116 0.20 3.51 14.30
N SER A 117 -1.05 3.62 13.83
CA SER A 117 -1.73 4.90 13.64
C SER A 117 -1.98 5.62 14.97
N ALA A 118 -2.41 4.88 16.00
CA ALA A 118 -2.58 5.41 17.34
C ALA A 118 -1.25 5.87 17.94
N LEU A 119 -0.18 5.08 17.76
CA LEU A 119 1.17 5.45 18.19
C LEU A 119 1.68 6.69 17.45
N LEU A 120 1.45 6.79 16.14
CA LEU A 120 1.79 8.00 15.39
C LEU A 120 1.05 9.22 15.94
N HIS A 121 -0.24 9.07 16.23
CA HIS A 121 -1.03 10.15 16.82
C HIS A 121 -0.50 10.55 18.19
N GLU A 122 -0.10 9.59 19.03
CA GLU A 122 0.52 9.86 20.32
C GLU A 122 1.85 10.60 20.19
N LEU A 123 2.73 10.14 19.28
CA LEU A 123 4.08 10.69 19.13
C LEU A 123 4.11 12.03 18.37
N ARG A 124 3.20 12.21 17.42
CA ARG A 124 3.27 13.30 16.43
C ARG A 124 1.98 14.11 16.31
N GLY A 125 0.94 13.80 17.08
CA GLY A 125 -0.32 14.55 17.10
C GLY A 125 -1.21 14.38 15.86
N ILE A 126 -0.88 13.45 14.95
CA ILE A 126 -1.61 13.22 13.71
C ILE A 126 -1.77 11.72 13.42
N PRO A 127 -2.98 11.20 13.19
CA PRO A 127 -3.17 9.79 12.85
C PRO A 127 -2.85 9.53 11.36
N LEU A 128 -2.60 8.27 11.00
CA LEU A 128 -2.40 7.90 9.59
C LEU A 128 -3.63 8.23 8.72
N THR A 129 -4.83 8.16 9.29
CA THR A 129 -6.10 8.47 8.60
C THR A 129 -6.24 9.93 8.17
N ALA A 130 -5.38 10.84 8.67
CA ALA A 130 -5.38 12.24 8.25
C ALA A 130 -4.62 12.47 6.93
N PHE A 131 -3.86 11.49 6.46
CA PHE A 131 -3.09 11.58 5.22
C PHE A 131 -4.00 11.24 4.02
N PRO A 132 -3.99 12.03 2.94
CA PRO A 132 -4.82 11.77 1.76
C PRO A 132 -4.58 10.40 1.11
N CYS A 133 -3.35 9.88 1.20
CA CYS A 133 -2.96 8.57 0.68
C CYS A 133 -3.44 7.39 1.55
N TYR A 134 -4.05 7.63 2.72
CA TYR A 134 -4.42 6.58 3.65
C TYR A 134 -5.32 5.48 3.06
N PRO A 135 -6.36 5.78 2.25
CA PRO A 135 -7.20 4.73 1.66
C PRO A 135 -6.40 3.70 0.85
N ASP A 136 -5.37 4.16 0.13
CA ASP A 136 -4.52 3.29 -0.69
C ASP A 136 -3.52 2.50 0.15
N LEU A 137 -2.99 3.09 1.23
CA LEU A 137 -2.11 2.40 2.18
C LEU A 137 -2.87 1.33 2.99
N ASP A 138 -4.12 1.62 3.35
CA ASP A 138 -5.00 0.66 4.01
C ASP A 138 -5.38 -0.49 3.06
N LEU A 139 -5.67 -0.18 1.80
CA LEU A 139 -5.86 -1.20 0.76
C LEU A 139 -4.59 -2.05 0.56
N LEU A 140 -3.42 -1.43 0.47
CA LEU A 140 -2.12 -2.12 0.39
C LEU A 140 -1.94 -3.09 1.57
N GLN A 141 -2.28 -2.67 2.79
CA GLN A 141 -2.18 -3.53 3.96
C GLN A 141 -3.11 -4.75 3.86
N ARG A 142 -4.35 -4.57 3.39
CA ARG A 142 -5.31 -5.67 3.20
C ARG A 142 -4.85 -6.64 2.11
N VAL A 143 -4.43 -6.11 0.96
CA VAL A 143 -3.92 -6.90 -0.17
C VAL A 143 -2.67 -7.67 0.23
N GLY A 144 -1.67 -7.01 0.83
CA GLY A 144 -0.44 -7.68 1.25
C GLY A 144 -0.68 -8.77 2.30
N ASN A 145 -1.57 -8.54 3.26
CA ASN A 145 -1.96 -9.58 4.22
C ASN A 145 -2.71 -10.74 3.57
N ALA A 146 -3.59 -10.48 2.60
CA ALA A 146 -4.26 -11.53 1.84
C ALA A 146 -3.26 -12.34 0.99
N CYS A 147 -2.31 -11.69 0.32
CA CYS A 147 -1.22 -12.36 -0.40
C CYS A 147 -0.36 -13.25 0.52
N ARG A 148 -0.14 -12.84 1.78
CA ARG A 148 0.66 -13.62 2.75
C ARG A 148 -0.10 -14.82 3.33
N HIS A 149 -1.39 -14.68 3.57
CA HIS A 149 -2.16 -15.62 4.39
C HIS A 149 -3.30 -16.34 3.65
N GLY A 150 -3.55 -16.01 2.38
CA GLY A 150 -4.69 -16.53 1.62
C GLY A 150 -6.03 -16.12 2.24
N ASP A 151 -6.90 -17.10 2.46
CA ASP A 151 -8.32 -16.97 2.87
C ASP A 151 -8.55 -16.52 4.33
N GLY A 152 -7.64 -15.71 4.86
CA GLY A 152 -7.75 -15.11 6.18
C GLY A 152 -8.71 -13.92 6.25
N ARG A 153 -8.75 -13.27 7.43
CA ARG A 153 -9.62 -12.10 7.69
C ARG A 153 -9.41 -10.96 6.70
N SER A 154 -8.18 -10.78 6.19
CA SER A 154 -7.87 -9.74 5.22
C SER A 154 -8.50 -10.01 3.85
N ALA A 155 -8.53 -11.26 3.37
CA ALA A 155 -9.23 -11.61 2.13
C ALA A 155 -10.74 -11.39 2.26
N VAL A 156 -11.34 -11.78 3.39
CA VAL A 156 -12.76 -11.52 3.68
C VAL A 156 -13.07 -10.02 3.69
N ALA A 157 -12.23 -9.22 4.34
CA ALA A 157 -12.40 -7.77 4.38
C ALA A 157 -12.23 -7.15 2.98
N LEU A 158 -11.24 -7.63 2.21
CA LEU A 158 -10.96 -7.16 0.86
C LEU A 158 -12.12 -7.45 -0.08
N TYR A 159 -12.71 -8.66 -0.07
CA TYR A 159 -13.88 -8.98 -0.89
C TYR A 159 -15.09 -8.08 -0.56
N ARG A 160 -15.27 -7.71 0.71
CA ARG A 160 -16.38 -6.83 1.12
C ARG A 160 -16.22 -5.39 0.63
N THR A 161 -14.98 -4.90 0.54
CA THR A 161 -14.70 -3.51 0.15
C THR A 161 -14.32 -3.35 -1.31
N ASN A 162 -13.82 -4.41 -1.93
CA ASN A 162 -13.28 -4.47 -3.28
C ASN A 162 -13.72 -5.75 -4.01
N PRO A 163 -15.03 -6.03 -4.13
CA PRO A 163 -15.53 -7.23 -4.80
C PRO A 163 -15.15 -7.29 -6.28
N GLU A 164 -14.83 -6.15 -6.91
CA GLU A 164 -14.35 -6.06 -8.29
C GLU A 164 -13.06 -6.84 -8.56
N LEU A 165 -12.28 -7.16 -7.51
CA LEU A 165 -11.10 -8.02 -7.62
C LEU A 165 -11.47 -9.50 -7.87
N TRP A 166 -12.74 -9.88 -7.79
CA TRP A 166 -13.23 -11.21 -8.14
C TRP A 166 -14.23 -11.13 -9.29
N PRO A 167 -13.79 -10.81 -10.52
CA PRO A 167 -14.69 -10.58 -11.65
C PRO A 167 -15.53 -11.82 -12.01
N ALA A 168 -15.01 -13.02 -11.75
CA ALA A 168 -15.71 -14.28 -11.99
C ALA A 168 -16.66 -14.67 -10.84
N TRP A 169 -16.66 -13.95 -9.71
CA TRP A 169 -17.48 -14.28 -8.54
C TRP A 169 -18.67 -13.33 -8.44
N SER A 170 -19.76 -13.67 -9.13
CA SER A 170 -21.03 -12.98 -8.96
C SER A 170 -21.80 -13.58 -7.79
N SER A 171 -22.21 -12.74 -6.82
CA SER A 171 -23.20 -13.13 -5.81
C SER A 171 -24.63 -13.10 -6.35
N ALA A 172 -24.84 -12.79 -7.63
CA ALA A 172 -26.17 -12.75 -8.22
C ALA A 172 -26.75 -14.17 -8.23
N LEU A 173 -27.86 -14.35 -7.53
CA LEU A 173 -28.67 -15.56 -7.59
C LEU A 173 -28.96 -15.87 -9.06
N PHE A 174 -28.63 -17.08 -9.49
CA PHE A 174 -28.96 -17.55 -10.83
C PHE A 174 -30.46 -17.31 -11.12
N PRO A 175 -30.84 -16.66 -12.24
CA PRO A 175 -32.23 -16.24 -12.51
C PRO A 175 -33.28 -17.36 -12.64
N TRP A 176 -32.89 -18.62 -12.46
CA TRP A 176 -33.69 -19.80 -12.83
C TRP A 176 -34.16 -20.62 -11.62
N LEU A 177 -33.99 -20.14 -10.39
CA LEU A 177 -34.22 -20.93 -9.17
C LEU A 177 -35.32 -20.35 -8.25
N ASP A 178 -36.53 -20.16 -8.78
CA ASP A 178 -37.69 -19.71 -7.98
C ASP A 178 -38.27 -20.79 -7.04
N ASN A 179 -37.81 -22.05 -7.11
CA ASN A 179 -38.47 -23.18 -6.43
C ASN A 179 -37.60 -24.01 -5.45
N HIS A 180 -36.49 -23.49 -4.93
CA HIS A 180 -35.67 -24.22 -3.93
C HIS A 180 -35.33 -23.38 -2.68
N PRO A 181 -35.18 -24.03 -1.50
CA PRO A 181 -35.25 -23.39 -0.19
C PRO A 181 -34.11 -22.41 0.01
N LYS A 182 -34.40 -21.29 0.71
CA LYS A 182 -33.48 -20.19 1.11
C LYS A 182 -32.01 -20.57 0.92
N VAL A 183 -31.51 -20.35 -0.29
CA VAL A 183 -30.15 -20.70 -0.68
C VAL A 183 -29.25 -19.92 0.26
N ARG A 184 -28.39 -20.63 1.03
CA ARG A 184 -27.37 -19.98 1.85
C ARG A 184 -26.64 -18.97 0.96
N PRO A 185 -26.30 -17.77 1.47
CA PRO A 185 -25.48 -16.85 0.69
C PRO A 185 -24.26 -17.61 0.17
N PRO A 186 -23.87 -17.39 -1.10
CA PRO A 186 -22.74 -18.11 -1.68
C PRO A 186 -21.53 -17.98 -0.75
N PRO A 187 -20.72 -19.04 -0.62
CA PRO A 187 -19.51 -18.97 0.21
C PRO A 187 -18.66 -17.79 -0.25
N LEU A 188 -17.87 -17.21 0.67
CA LEU A 188 -16.90 -16.18 0.30
C LEU A 188 -15.92 -16.78 -0.72
N PRO A 189 -15.55 -16.04 -1.79
CA PRO A 189 -14.60 -16.55 -2.75
C PRO A 189 -13.24 -16.77 -2.09
N SER A 190 -12.52 -17.79 -2.56
CA SER A 190 -11.10 -17.91 -2.24
C SER A 190 -10.30 -16.75 -2.85
N PHE A 191 -9.29 -16.29 -2.14
CA PHE A 191 -8.32 -15.30 -2.60
C PHE A 191 -7.50 -15.81 -3.79
N GLU A 192 -7.38 -17.12 -3.98
CA GLU A 192 -6.77 -17.70 -5.18
C GLU A 192 -7.47 -17.25 -6.47
N HIS A 193 -8.77 -16.96 -6.41
CA HIS A 193 -9.55 -16.45 -7.54
C HIS A 193 -9.54 -14.92 -7.68
N ALA A 194 -8.80 -14.22 -6.81
CA ALA A 194 -8.66 -12.77 -6.91
C ALA A 194 -7.74 -12.42 -8.08
N VAL A 195 -8.19 -11.49 -8.92
CA VAL A 195 -7.40 -10.90 -10.00
C VAL A 195 -6.91 -9.55 -9.53
N LEU A 196 -5.60 -9.43 -9.30
CA LEU A 196 -5.00 -8.16 -8.89
C LEU A 196 -4.54 -7.39 -10.14
N PRO A 197 -5.11 -6.20 -10.41
CA PRO A 197 -4.64 -5.37 -11.51
C PRO A 197 -3.22 -4.85 -11.24
N ARG A 198 -2.38 -4.79 -12.29
CA ARG A 198 -1.00 -4.28 -12.18
C ARG A 198 -0.96 -2.82 -11.73
N GLU A 199 -2.02 -2.07 -12.04
CA GLU A 199 -2.21 -0.66 -11.68
C GLU A 199 -2.20 -0.46 -10.16
N LEU A 200 -2.55 -1.49 -9.37
CA LEU A 200 -2.43 -1.44 -7.91
C LEU A 200 -0.99 -1.21 -7.47
N LEU A 201 0.00 -1.79 -8.15
CA LEU A 201 1.41 -1.64 -7.78
C LEU A 201 1.86 -0.18 -7.91
N GLU A 202 1.47 0.48 -9.00
CA GLU A 202 1.74 1.91 -9.22
C GLU A 202 0.99 2.79 -8.22
N ARG A 203 -0.28 2.48 -7.97
CA ARG A 203 -1.11 3.19 -7.00
C ARG A 203 -0.52 3.10 -5.59
N PHE A 204 -0.11 1.90 -5.15
CA PHE A 204 0.50 1.69 -3.84
C PHE A 204 1.86 2.39 -3.71
N ALA A 205 2.72 2.28 -4.72
CA ALA A 205 4.00 2.99 -4.72
C ALA A 205 3.79 4.51 -4.67
N THR A 206 2.83 5.04 -5.42
CA THR A 206 2.45 6.45 -5.41
C THR A 206 1.92 6.90 -4.06
N ALA A 207 1.08 6.09 -3.40
CA ALA A 207 0.56 6.35 -2.07
C ALA A 207 1.68 6.41 -1.02
N ILE A 208 2.64 5.49 -1.07
CA ILE A 208 3.81 5.49 -0.17
C ILE A 208 4.68 6.73 -0.39
N VAL A 209 4.93 7.10 -1.66
CA VAL A 209 5.68 8.32 -1.97
C VAL A 209 4.92 9.54 -1.44
N GLY A 210 3.61 9.61 -1.67
CA GLY A 210 2.76 10.69 -1.18
C GLY A 210 2.79 10.83 0.34
N PHE A 211 2.73 9.72 1.07
CA PHE A 211 2.88 9.69 2.53
C PHE A 211 4.18 10.34 2.98
N TRP A 212 5.32 9.96 2.38
CA TRP A 212 6.62 10.52 2.76
C TRP A 212 6.83 11.96 2.30
N GLU A 213 6.15 12.39 1.22
CA GLU A 213 6.09 13.81 0.84
C GLU A 213 5.29 14.64 1.85
N ASP A 214 4.19 14.11 2.38
CA ASP A 214 3.38 14.78 3.39
C ASP A 214 4.10 14.85 4.75
N VAL A 215 4.81 13.79 5.12
CA VAL A 215 5.74 13.79 6.27
C VAL A 215 6.78 14.89 6.14
N GLU A 216 7.40 15.02 4.96
CA GLU A 216 8.37 16.09 4.70
C GLU A 216 7.74 17.47 4.74
N TYR A 217 6.55 17.63 4.17
CA TYR A 217 5.82 18.89 4.20
C TYR A 217 5.57 19.34 5.65
N ILE A 218 5.09 18.45 6.51
CA ILE A 218 4.86 18.76 7.93
C ILE A 218 6.17 19.16 8.61
N ARG A 219 7.26 18.42 8.35
CA ARG A 219 8.59 18.74 8.88
C ARG A 219 9.03 20.15 8.49
N LEU A 220 8.94 20.51 7.20
CA LEU A 220 9.28 21.83 6.70
C LEU A 220 8.36 22.92 7.25
N ASN A 221 7.05 22.66 7.34
CA ASN A 221 6.09 23.58 7.92
C ASN A 221 6.41 23.92 9.39
N SER A 222 7.01 22.98 10.10
CA SER A 222 7.39 23.09 11.52
C SER A 222 8.64 23.96 11.76
N ILE A 223 9.39 24.32 10.72
CA ILE A 223 10.56 25.20 10.84
C ILE A 223 10.09 26.64 11.07
N GLU A 224 10.54 27.30 12.14
CA GLU A 224 10.10 28.66 12.47
C GLU A 224 10.54 29.70 11.43
N ARG A 225 11.83 29.67 11.06
CA ARG A 225 12.42 30.58 10.06
C ARG A 225 12.65 29.82 8.76
N LYS A 226 11.84 30.13 7.75
CA LYS A 226 11.92 29.52 6.43
C LYS A 226 12.65 30.46 5.49
N ASP A 227 13.58 29.93 4.71
CA ASP A 227 14.18 30.64 3.59
C ASP A 227 13.35 30.41 2.30
N GLU A 228 13.75 31.06 1.22
CA GLU A 228 13.09 30.93 -0.09
C GLU A 228 13.11 29.48 -0.60
N GLN A 229 14.15 28.70 -0.28
CA GLN A 229 14.27 27.31 -0.72
C GLN A 229 13.25 26.41 -0.02
N ILE A 230 13.04 26.60 1.28
CA ILE A 230 12.02 25.87 2.05
C ILE A 230 10.62 26.21 1.52
N HIS A 231 10.34 27.48 1.22
CA HIS A 231 9.07 27.88 0.63
C HIS A 231 8.83 27.24 -0.74
N ALA A 232 9.83 27.27 -1.63
CA ALA A 232 9.74 26.65 -2.94
C ALA A 232 9.54 25.13 -2.86
N GLU A 233 10.24 24.45 -1.95
CA GLU A 233 10.07 23.00 -1.75
C GLU A 233 8.68 22.65 -1.19
N MET A 234 8.18 23.43 -0.23
CA MET A 234 6.82 23.24 0.30
C MET A 234 5.75 23.40 -0.79
N GLU A 235 5.90 24.40 -1.66
CA GLU A 235 5.00 24.61 -2.80
C GLU A 235 5.06 23.45 -3.80
N ARG A 236 6.27 22.94 -4.08
CA ARG A 236 6.47 21.74 -4.91
C ARG A 236 5.76 20.52 -4.31
N LEU A 237 5.86 20.30 -3.00
CA LEU A 237 5.18 19.19 -2.31
C LEU A 237 3.65 19.31 -2.37
N ILE A 238 3.13 20.54 -2.21
CA ILE A 238 1.69 20.81 -2.38
C ILE A 238 1.26 20.48 -3.82
N GLN A 239 2.02 20.91 -4.82
CA GLN A 239 1.67 20.67 -6.22
C GLN A 239 1.70 19.18 -6.57
N ASN A 240 2.72 18.46 -6.08
CA ASN A 240 2.77 17.00 -6.22
C ASN A 240 1.57 16.31 -5.56
N ARG A 241 1.11 16.80 -4.40
CA ARG A 241 -0.10 16.27 -3.75
C ARG A 241 -1.33 16.48 -4.61
N LYS A 242 -1.52 17.69 -5.14
CA LYS A 242 -2.65 18.02 -6.02
C LYS A 242 -2.69 17.20 -7.30
N SER A 243 -1.54 16.74 -7.83
CA SER A 243 -1.51 15.90 -9.02
C SER A 243 -1.84 14.43 -8.75
N ARG A 244 -1.99 14.02 -7.48
CA ARG A 244 -2.32 12.63 -7.08
C ARG A 244 -3.77 12.44 -6.65
N VAL A 245 -4.42 13.52 -6.21
CA VAL A 245 -5.82 13.57 -5.77
C VAL A 245 -6.69 13.89 -6.96
#